data_AF-A0A942FVP9-F1
#
_entry.id   AF-A0A942FVP9-F1
#
_cell.length_a   1.000
_cell.length_b   1.000
_cell.length_c   1.000
_cell.angle_alpha   90.00
_cell.angle_beta   90.00
_cell.angle_gamma   90.00
#
_symmetry.space_group_name_H-M   'P 1'
#
loop_
_entity.id
_entity.type
_entity.pdbx_description
1 polymer ?
#
loop_
_entity_poly.entity_id
_entity_poly.type
_entity_poly.pdbx_seq_one_letter_code
_entity_poly.pdbx_strand_id
1 'polypeptide(L)'
;GTDGAVSLDDALAAAVIARELLALKPTLTLSDSAKLVLAALTATPDLEQGLRQARHAALLTSLGFDEDITFAAQPSRYNLVAERVELHPAAFETHG
;
A
#
# COMPACT_ATOMS: atom_id res chain seq x y z
N GLY A 1 -7.32 -0.69 -6.88
CA GLY A 1 -8.39 -1.64 -6.52
C GLY A 1 -8.42 -2.74 -7.54
N THR A 2 -9.15 -3.82 -7.30
CA THR A 2 -9.29 -4.95 -8.24
C THR A 2 -10.73 -4.99 -8.76
N ASP A 3 -10.92 -5.03 -10.08
CA ASP A 3 -12.22 -5.15 -10.75
C ASP A 3 -13.28 -4.12 -10.30
N GLY A 4 -12.85 -2.88 -10.06
CA GLY A 4 -13.74 -1.79 -9.62
C GLY A 4 -14.12 -1.83 -8.14
N ALA A 5 -13.63 -2.82 -7.37
CA ALA A 5 -13.80 -2.90 -5.93
C ALA A 5 -12.62 -2.26 -5.18
N VAL A 6 -12.90 -1.80 -3.96
CA VAL A 6 -11.85 -1.43 -3.01
C VAL A 6 -11.01 -2.68 -2.73
N SER A 7 -9.69 -2.54 -2.84
CA SER A 7 -8.77 -3.59 -2.46
C SER A 7 -8.13 -3.25 -1.11
N LEU A 8 -8.11 -4.22 -0.21
CA LEU A 8 -7.63 -4.01 1.17
C LEU A 8 -6.13 -3.73 1.19
N ASP A 9 -5.35 -4.43 0.37
CA ASP A 9 -3.93 -4.19 0.16
C ASP A 9 -3.63 -2.75 -0.30
N ASP A 10 -4.34 -2.25 -1.30
CA ASP A 10 -4.22 -0.85 -1.75
C ASP A 10 -4.59 0.15 -0.63
N ALA A 11 -5.65 -0.15 0.12
CA ALA A 11 -6.09 0.68 1.23
C ALA A 11 -5.06 0.73 2.37
N LEU A 12 -4.46 -0.42 2.70
CA LEU A 12 -3.39 -0.52 3.69
C LEU A 12 -2.13 0.21 3.22
N ALA A 13 -1.74 0.06 1.95
CA ALA A 13 -0.61 0.78 1.38
C ALA A 13 -0.82 2.31 1.43
N ALA A 14 -2.02 2.80 1.06
CA ALA A 14 -2.37 4.21 1.17
C ALA A 14 -2.36 4.70 2.62
N ALA A 15 -2.79 3.87 3.58
CA ALA A 15 -2.75 4.20 5.00
C ALA A 15 -1.31 4.33 5.52
N VAL A 16 -0.38 3.47 5.06
CA VAL A 16 1.05 3.57 5.42
C VAL A 16 1.60 4.92 4.93
N ILE A 17 1.33 5.29 3.68
CA ILE A 17 1.75 6.60 3.13
C ILE A 17 1.13 7.75 3.93
N ALA A 18 -0.17 7.69 4.24
CA ALA A 18 -0.86 8.73 5.01
C ALA A 18 -0.27 8.89 6.42
N ARG A 19 0.09 7.79 7.08
CA ARG A 19 0.75 7.81 8.39
C ARG A 19 2.08 8.55 8.33
N GLU A 20 2.92 8.26 7.34
CA GLU A 20 4.21 8.94 7.16
C GLU A 20 4.03 10.42 6.82
N LEU A 21 3.06 10.76 5.97
CA LEU A 21 2.73 12.17 5.66
C LEU A 21 2.28 12.96 6.90
N LEU A 22 1.48 12.36 7.77
CA LEU A 22 1.07 12.99 9.04
C LEU A 22 2.23 13.16 10.01
N ALA A 23 3.15 12.19 10.06
CA ALA A 23 4.36 12.29 10.87
C ALA A 23 5.24 13.47 10.39
N LEU A 24 5.36 13.66 9.08
CA LEU A 24 6.11 14.77 8.47
C LEU A 24 5.38 16.11 8.60
N LYS A 25 4.05 16.12 8.48
CA LYS A 25 3.21 17.33 8.51
C LYS A 25 1.93 17.09 9.33
N PRO A 26 1.98 17.27 10.66
CA PRO A 26 0.84 17.00 11.55
C PRO A 26 -0.40 17.87 11.31
N THR A 27 -0.27 18.95 10.55
CA THR A 27 -1.36 19.88 10.22
C THR A 27 -2.15 19.49 8.98
N LEU A 28 -1.85 18.35 8.34
CA LEU A 28 -2.62 17.85 7.20
C LEU A 28 -4.03 17.45 7.63
N THR A 29 -5.03 17.93 6.88
CA THR A 29 -6.42 17.50 7.04
C THR A 29 -6.66 16.22 6.26
N LEU A 30 -7.13 15.18 6.94
CA LEU A 30 -7.50 13.91 6.31
C LEU A 30 -8.95 13.93 5.81
N SER A 31 -9.18 13.35 4.64
CA SER A 31 -10.52 12.96 4.20
C SER A 31 -11.06 11.80 5.06
N ASP A 32 -12.36 11.55 5.03
CA ASP A 32 -12.96 10.47 5.82
C ASP A 32 -12.45 9.09 5.39
N SER A 33 -12.25 8.88 4.09
CA SER A 33 -11.62 7.65 3.58
C SER A 33 -10.20 7.47 4.14
N ALA A 34 -9.40 8.54 4.21
CA ALA A 34 -8.06 8.49 4.78
C ALA A 34 -8.08 8.17 6.28
N LYS A 35 -9.02 8.74 7.04
CA LYS A 35 -9.22 8.41 8.47
C LYS A 35 -9.60 6.94 8.67
N LEU A 36 -10.50 6.42 7.84
CA LEU A 36 -10.97 5.03 7.92
C LEU A 36 -9.84 4.03 7.68
N VAL A 37 -9.06 4.22 6.60
CA VAL A 37 -7.96 3.30 6.30
C VAL A 37 -6.81 3.42 7.31
N LEU A 38 -6.56 4.61 7.85
CA LEU A 38 -5.57 4.81 8.91
C LEU A 38 -5.99 4.12 10.22
N ALA A 39 -7.28 4.16 10.55
CA ALA A 39 -7.82 3.43 11.70
C ALA A 39 -7.68 1.91 11.50
N ALA A 40 -7.96 1.41 10.29
CA ALA A 40 -7.78 -0.01 9.95
C ALA A 40 -6.30 -0.44 10.06
N LEU A 41 -5.36 0.37 9.55
CA LEU A 41 -3.93 0.12 9.69
C LEU A 41 -3.50 0.11 11.16
N THR A 42 -4.00 1.06 11.97
CA THR A 42 -3.69 1.15 13.40
C THR A 42 -4.17 -0.07 14.18
N ALA A 43 -5.30 -0.66 13.78
CA ALA A 43 -5.82 -1.89 14.36
C ALA A 43 -5.05 -3.16 13.89
N THR A 44 -4.13 -3.01 12.94
CA THR A 44 -3.37 -4.12 12.34
C THR A 44 -1.93 -4.09 12.88
N PRO A 45 -1.60 -4.91 13.90
CA PRO A 45 -0.28 -4.86 14.54
C PRO A 45 0.86 -5.37 13.64
N ASP A 46 0.51 -6.17 12.63
CA ASP A 46 1.43 -6.77 11.68
C ASP A 46 0.91 -6.54 10.26
N LEU A 47 1.64 -5.74 9.47
CA LEU A 47 1.25 -5.37 8.11
C LEU A 47 1.14 -6.60 7.21
N GLU A 48 1.99 -7.60 7.39
CA GLU A 48 1.93 -8.82 6.59
C GLU A 48 0.62 -9.57 6.83
N GLN A 49 0.22 -9.72 8.11
CA GLN A 49 -1.08 -10.30 8.45
C GLN A 49 -2.24 -9.49 7.88
N GLY A 50 -2.13 -8.15 7.87
CA GLY A 50 -3.10 -7.27 7.22
C GLY A 50 -3.23 -7.54 5.72
N LEU A 51 -2.10 -7.61 5.01
CA LEU A 51 -2.09 -7.92 3.58
C LEU A 51 -2.64 -9.32 3.30
N ARG A 52 -2.32 -10.32 4.13
CA ARG A 52 -2.85 -11.70 4.00
C ARG A 52 -4.37 -11.79 4.13
N GLN A 53 -5.04 -10.81 4.73
CA GLN A 53 -6.51 -10.75 4.79
C GLN A 53 -7.14 -10.20 3.49
N ALA A 54 -6.35 -9.64 2.58
CA ALA A 54 -6.87 -9.14 1.31
C ALA A 54 -7.36 -10.30 0.43
N ARG A 55 -8.48 -10.09 -0.26
CA ARG A 55 -9.00 -11.05 -1.25
C ARG A 55 -7.95 -11.41 -2.31
N HIS A 56 -7.14 -10.43 -2.73
CA HIS A 56 -6.09 -10.64 -3.71
C HIS A 56 -4.95 -11.50 -3.17
N ALA A 57 -4.59 -11.36 -1.89
CA ALA A 57 -3.58 -12.22 -1.24
C ALA A 57 -4.01 -13.70 -1.24
N ALA A 58 -5.30 -13.99 -0.99
CA ALA A 58 -5.80 -15.37 -1.07
C ALA A 58 -5.65 -15.98 -2.47
N LEU A 59 -5.77 -15.17 -3.52
CA LEU A 59 -5.50 -15.60 -4.90
C LEU A 59 -4.01 -15.84 -5.13
N LEU A 60 -3.14 -14.94 -4.67
CA LEU A 60 -1.68 -15.11 -4.81
C LEU A 60 -1.19 -16.38 -4.11
N THR A 61 -1.63 -16.62 -2.87
CA THR A 61 -1.33 -17.86 -2.14
C THR A 61 -1.83 -19.10 -2.88
N SER A 62 -3.03 -19.08 -3.47
CA SER A 62 -3.53 -20.25 -4.20
C SER A 62 -2.75 -20.56 -5.49
N LEU A 63 -2.01 -19.58 -6.01
CA LEU A 63 -1.11 -19.72 -7.16
C LEU A 63 0.35 -19.99 -6.74
N GLY A 64 0.66 -20.03 -5.44
CA GLY A 64 2.01 -20.28 -4.90
C GLY A 64 2.89 -19.04 -4.76
N PHE A 65 2.31 -17.83 -4.74
CA PHE A 65 3.02 -16.55 -4.62
C PHE A 65 3.05 -16.00 -3.17
N ASP A 66 3.17 -16.87 -2.17
CA ASP A 66 3.19 -16.46 -0.75
C ASP A 66 4.38 -15.57 -0.37
N GLU A 67 5.52 -15.76 -1.02
CA GLU A 67 6.72 -14.96 -0.81
C GLU A 67 6.52 -13.51 -1.28
N ASP A 68 5.71 -13.30 -2.32
CA ASP A 68 5.42 -11.96 -2.85
C ASP A 68 4.65 -11.12 -1.83
N ILE A 69 3.75 -11.73 -1.06
CA ILE A 69 3.02 -11.05 0.02
C ILE A 69 3.99 -10.63 1.13
N THR A 70 4.89 -11.53 1.51
CA THR A 70 5.92 -11.31 2.53
C THR A 70 6.88 -10.19 2.10
N PHE A 71 7.23 -10.17 0.81
CA PHE A 71 8.07 -9.13 0.23
C PHE A 71 7.37 -7.77 0.20
N ALA A 72 6.09 -7.72 -0.21
CA ALA A 72 5.30 -6.50 -0.28
C ALA A 72 4.99 -5.88 1.09
N ALA A 73 5.00 -6.69 2.16
CA ALA A 73 4.75 -6.26 3.53
C ALA A 73 5.88 -5.45 4.18
N GLN A 74 6.94 -5.10 3.44
CA GLN A 74 8.15 -4.48 3.97
C GLN A 74 8.18 -2.97 3.69
N PRO A 75 7.65 -2.14 4.62
CA PRO A 75 7.64 -0.69 4.42
C PRO A 75 9.06 -0.15 4.36
N SER A 76 9.26 0.86 3.50
CA SER A 76 10.54 1.58 3.37
C SER A 76 11.75 0.69 3.02
N ARG A 77 11.53 -0.49 2.41
CA ARG A 77 12.61 -1.36 1.92
C ARG A 77 13.50 -0.67 0.88
N TYR A 78 12.92 0.21 0.08
CA TYR A 78 13.60 0.99 -0.95
C TYR A 78 13.39 2.49 -0.69
N ASN A 79 14.40 3.29 -1.04
CA ASN A 79 14.35 4.76 -1.03
C ASN A 79 14.12 5.35 -2.43
N LEU A 80 13.54 4.57 -3.34
CA LEU A 80 13.31 4.95 -4.72
C LEU A 80 11.84 5.31 -4.95
N VAL A 81 11.60 6.35 -5.74
CA VAL A 81 10.27 6.72 -6.25
C VAL A 81 10.29 6.58 -7.76
N ALA A 82 9.37 5.76 -8.29
CA ALA A 82 9.19 5.61 -9.73
C ALA A 82 8.25 6.70 -10.26
N GLU A 83 8.71 7.47 -11.26
CA GLU A 83 7.92 8.47 -11.97
C GLU A 83 7.60 7.98 -13.39
N ARG A 84 6.34 8.10 -13.80
CA ARG A 84 5.91 7.64 -15.12
C ARG A 84 6.40 8.60 -16.20
N VAL A 85 7.05 8.09 -17.24
CA VAL A 85 7.45 8.89 -18.40
C VAL A 85 6.21 9.28 -19.20
N GLU A 86 5.95 10.58 -19.32
CA GLU A 86 4.69 11.12 -19.85
C GLU A 86 4.32 10.58 -21.25
N LEU A 87 5.33 10.41 -22.12
CA LEU A 87 5.15 9.94 -23.49
C LEU A 87 5.27 8.40 -23.65
N HIS A 88 5.65 7.69 -22.58
CA HIS A 88 5.88 6.25 -22.61
C HIS A 88 5.20 5.59 -21.40
N PRO A 89 3.91 5.20 -21.53
CA PRO A 89 3.09 4.78 -20.38
C PRO A 89 3.57 3.48 -19.69
N ALA A 90 4.46 2.71 -20.33
CA ALA A 90 5.09 1.52 -19.76
C ALA A 90 6.51 1.78 -19.21
N ALA A 91 7.04 3.00 -19.36
CA ALA A 91 8.37 3.37 -18.90
C ALA A 91 8.29 4.21 -17.61
N PHE A 92 9.22 3.94 -16.71
CA PHE A 92 9.37 4.66 -15.44
C PHE A 92 10.82 5.08 -15.26
N GLU A 93 11.02 6.29 -14.78
CA GLU A 93 12.31 6.76 -14.26
C GLU A 93 12.32 6.62 -12.74
N THR A 94 13.49 6.42 -12.13
CA THR A 94 13.60 6.23 -10.68
C THR A 94 14.45 7.33 -10.05
N HIS A 95 13.96 7.88 -8.94
CA HIS A 95 14.59 8.96 -8.19
C HIS A 95 14.84 8.49 -6.75
N GLY A 96 15.96 8.87 -6.14
CA GLY A 96 16.33 8.51 -4.76
C GLY A 96 17.05 9.63 -4.03
#